data_AF-A0A1J6WRW8-F1
#
_entry.id   AF-A0A1J6WRW8-F1
#
_cell.length_a   1.000
_cell.length_b   1.000
_cell.length_c   1.000
_cell.angle_alpha   90.00
_cell.angle_beta   90.00
_cell.angle_gamma   90.00
#
_symmetry.space_group_name_H-M   'P 1'
#
loop_
_entity.id
_entity.type
_entity.pdbx_description
1 polymer ?
#
loop_
_entity_poly.entity_id
_entity_poly.type
_entity_poly.pdbx_seq_one_letter_code
_entity_poly.pdbx_strand_id
1 'polypeptide(L)' 'MNISFDLIQDKVEFFEADRLQILEKKIEEQIEHNKAIMLGVHSVQHQVAIDENGRRYYTAAVHFKVNK' A
#
# COMPACT_ATOMS: atom_id res chain seq x y z
N MET A 1 -7.52 -34.13 7.40
CA MET A 1 -7.92 -32.81 6.87
C MET A 1 -6.62 -32.10 6.50
N ASN A 2 -6.28 -32.01 5.21
CA ASN A 2 -5.09 -31.25 4.79
C ASN A 2 -5.53 -29.79 4.65
N ILE A 3 -5.07 -28.94 5.57
CA ILE A 3 -5.25 -27.50 5.47
C ILE A 3 -4.13 -26.99 4.55
N SER A 4 -4.45 -26.75 3.28
CA SER A 4 -3.55 -26.03 2.37
C SER A 4 -3.77 -24.53 2.57
N PHE A 5 -2.76 -23.84 3.10
CA PHE A 5 -2.74 -22.38 3.14
C PHE A 5 -2.08 -21.86 1.85
N ASP A 6 -2.90 -21.43 0.90
CA ASP A 6 -2.42 -20.63 -0.23
C ASP A 6 -2.14 -19.20 0.27
N LEU A 7 -0.90 -18.98 0.71
CA LEU A 7 -0.42 -17.68 1.13
C LEU A 7 -0.36 -16.73 -0.07
N ILE A 8 -1.01 -15.57 0.06
CA ILE A 8 -0.84 -14.45 -0.87
C ILE A 8 0.65 -14.11 -0.91
N GLN A 9 1.28 -14.20 -2.08
CA GLN A 9 2.71 -13.96 -2.24
C GLN A 9 3.03 -12.49 -2.48
N ASP A 10 2.20 -11.83 -3.28
CA ASP A 10 2.39 -10.48 -3.77
C ASP A 10 1.04 -9.75 -3.75
N LYS A 11 1.04 -8.49 -3.31
CA LYS A 11 -0.12 -7.60 -3.32
C LYS A 11 0.34 -6.21 -3.73
N VAL A 12 -0.26 -5.63 -4.76
CA VAL A 12 -0.05 -4.22 -5.13
C VAL A 12 -1.28 -3.44 -4.74
N GLU A 13 -1.10 -2.33 -4.04
CA GLU A 13 -2.18 -1.47 -3.58
C GLU A 13 -1.86 -0.01 -3.89
N PHE A 14 -2.87 0.72 -4.37
CA PHE A 14 -2.76 2.13 -4.72
C PHE A 14 -3.42 2.98 -3.64
N PHE A 15 -2.71 4.01 -3.22
CA PHE A 15 -3.17 4.96 -2.22
C PHE A 15 -3.17 6.36 -2.82
N GLU A 16 -4.13 7.16 -2.39
CA GLU A 16 -4.18 8.58 -2.71
C GLU A 16 -4.67 9.41 -1.52
N ALA A 17 -4.22 10.67 -1.44
CA ALA A 17 -4.73 11.65 -0.51
C ALA A 17 -4.48 13.08 -1.01
N ASP A 18 -5.24 14.04 -0.47
CA ASP A 18 -5.06 15.48 -0.70
C ASP A 18 -3.87 16.06 0.08
N ARG A 19 -3.35 15.32 1.07
CA ARG A 19 -2.21 15.69 1.92
C ARG A 19 -1.29 14.51 2.11
N LEU A 20 0.02 14.76 2.04
CA LEU A 20 1.05 13.72 2.20
C LEU A 20 0.91 12.95 3.51
N GLN A 21 0.61 13.64 4.62
CA GLN A 21 0.46 13.01 5.94
C GLN A 21 -0.72 12.04 5.99
N ILE A 22 -1.77 12.30 5.21
CA ILE A 22 -2.92 11.39 5.11
C ILE A 22 -2.54 10.17 4.27
N LEU A 23 -1.76 10.37 3.20
CA LEU A 23 -1.24 9.27 2.40
C LEU A 23 -0.38 8.33 3.27
N GLU A 24 0.55 8.90 4.05
CA GLU A 24 1.42 8.16 4.97
C GLU A 24 0.59 7.34 5.97
N LYS A 25 -0.38 7.98 6.64
CA LYS A 25 -1.26 7.30 7.60
C LYS A 25 -2.02 6.12 6.99
N LYS A 26 -2.55 6.28 5.77
CA LYS A 26 -3.24 5.18 5.06
C LYS A 26 -2.32 4.01 4.76
N ILE A 27 -1.08 4.29 4.35
CA ILE A 27 -0.08 3.26 4.06
C ILE A 27 0.31 2.54 5.36
N GLU A 28 0.54 3.28 6.45
CA GLU A 28 0.85 2.71 7.77
C GLU A 28 -0.26 1.80 8.30
N GLU A 29 -1.52 2.24 8.22
CA GLU A 29 -2.67 1.41 8.60
C GLU A 29 -2.72 0.11 7.79
N GLN A 30 -2.45 0.18 6.48
CA GLN A 30 -2.45 -1.01 5.64
C GLN A 30 -1.24 -1.92 5.89
N ILE A 31 -0.09 -1.37 6.29
CA ILE A 31 1.06 -2.16 6.76
C ILE A 31 0.65 -2.99 7.99
N GLU A 32 -0.01 -2.39 8.97
CA GLU A 32 -0.46 -3.14 10.17
C GLU A 32 -1.45 -4.26 9.82
N HIS A 33 -2.39 -4.01 8.91
CA HIS A 33 -3.29 -5.07 8.41
C HIS A 33 -2.53 -6.19 7.68
N ASN A 34 -1.56 -5.84 6.85
CA ASN A 34 -0.80 -6.79 6.03
C ASN A 34 0.12 -7.70 6.88
N LYS A 35 0.59 -7.24 8.05
CA LYS A 35 1.32 -8.09 9.00
C LYS A 35 0.52 -9.32 9.42
N ALA A 36 -0.80 -9.20 9.58
CA ALA A 36 -1.67 -10.32 9.95
C ALA A 36 -1.71 -11.44 8.89
N ILE A 37 -1.35 -11.12 7.65
CA ILE A 37 -1.26 -12.06 6.52
C ILE A 37 0.17 -12.25 6.00
N MET A 38 1.17 -11.97 6.86
CA MET A 38 2.61 -12.17 6.60
C MET A 38 3.18 -11.35 5.43
N LEU A 39 2.47 -10.32 4.99
CA LEU A 39 2.96 -9.40 3.96
C LEU A 39 3.69 -8.22 4.60
N GLY A 40 4.83 -7.84 4.04
CA GLY A 40 5.56 -6.61 4.34
C GLY A 40 5.80 -5.75 3.10
N VAL A 41 6.30 -4.53 3.28
CA VAL A 41 6.58 -3.61 2.16
C VAL A 41 7.80 -4.09 1.38
N HIS A 42 7.62 -4.37 0.10
CA HIS A 42 8.71 -4.67 -0.84
C HIS A 42 9.20 -3.41 -1.55
N SER A 43 8.27 -2.57 -2.03
CA SER A 43 8.62 -1.29 -2.66
C SER A 43 7.48 -0.29 -2.58
N VAL A 44 7.82 1.00 -2.65
CA VAL A 44 6.87 2.12 -2.71
C VAL A 44 7.28 3.05 -3.84
N GLN A 45 6.34 3.38 -4.73
CA GLN A 45 6.52 4.36 -5.78
C GLN A 45 5.54 5.52 -5.55
N HIS A 46 6.07 6.73 -5.42
CA HIS A 46 5.27 7.93 -5.17
C HIS A 46 5.15 8.80 -6.42
N GLN A 47 3.97 9.40 -6.60
CA GLN A 47 3.73 10.44 -7.60
C GLN A 47 2.82 11.51 -7.03
N VAL A 48 3.04 12.76 -7.44
CA VAL A 48 2.11 13.85 -7.21
C VAL A 48 1.37 14.14 -8.52
N ALA A 49 0.04 14.04 -8.49
CA ALA A 49 -0.82 14.46 -9.57
C ALA A 49 -1.41 15.83 -9.26
N ILE A 50 -1.63 16.65 -10.29
CA ILE A 50 -2.29 17.95 -10.17
C ILE A 50 -3.51 17.89 -11.07
N ASP A 51 -4.69 18.17 -10.53
CA ASP A 51 -5.92 18.23 -11.33
C ASP A 51 -6.05 19.55 -12.11
N GLU A 52 -7.10 19.65 -12.92
CA GLU A 52 -7.39 20.83 -13.74
C GLU A 52 -7.65 22.10 -12.90
N ASN A 53 -7.99 21.94 -11.61
CA ASN A 53 -8.23 23.03 -10.66
C ASN A 53 -6.97 23.40 -9.85
N GLY A 54 -5.82 22.79 -10.15
CA GLY A 54 -4.57 22.99 -9.42
C GLY A 54 -4.49 22.27 -8.07
N ARG A 55 -5.43 21.38 -7.75
CA ARG A 55 -5.40 20.57 -6.53
C ARG A 55 -4.37 19.47 -6.66
N ARG A 56 -3.54 19.33 -5.63
CA ARG A 56 -2.50 18.29 -5.56
C ARG A 56 -3.08 17.04 -4.93
N TYR A 57 -2.85 15.91 -5.59
CA TYR A 57 -3.09 14.57 -5.09
C TYR A 57 -1.74 13.88 -4.91
N TYR A 58 -1.48 13.41 -3.69
CA TYR A 58 -0.35 12.56 -3.39
C TYR A 58 -0.79 11.13 -3.61
N THR A 59 -0.05 10.39 -4.42
CA THR A 59 -0.36 9.00 -4.76
C THR A 59 0.82 8.10 -4.45
N ALA A 60 0.54 6.83 -4.15
CA ALA A 60 1.55 5.80 -3.99
C ALA A 60 1.06 4.47 -4.55
N ALA A 61 1.91 3.76 -5.28
CA ALA A 61 1.77 2.33 -5.52
C ALA A 61 2.68 1.59 -4.53
N VAL A 62 2.10 0.79 -3.65
CA VAL A 62 2.84 -0.01 -2.67
C VAL A 62 2.76 -1.47 -3.07
N HIS A 63 3.93 -2.06 -3.30
CA HIS A 63 4.06 -3.51 -3.50
C HIS A 63 4.37 -4.14 -2.16
N PHE A 64 3.44 -4.93 -1.65
CA PHE A 64 3.61 -5.81 -0.52
C PHE A 64 3.96 -7.22 -0.97
N LYS A 65 4.83 -7.88 -0.21
CA LYS A 65 5.30 -9.24 -0.50
C LYS A 65 5.43 -10.03 0.79
N VAL A 66 5.29 -11.34 0.72
CA VAL A 66 5.58 -12.23 1.85
C VAL A 66 6.98 -11.92 2.38
N ASN A 67 7.05 -11.67 3.70
CA ASN A 67 8.32 -11.55 4.39
C ASN A 67 9.05 -12.89 4.31
N LYS A 68 10.23 -12.90 3.69
CA LYS A 68 11.13 -14.05 3.68
C LYS A 68 11.87 -14.17 4.99
#